data_AF-M5FS12-F1
#
_entry.id   AF-M5FS12-F1
#
_cell.length_a   1.000
_cell.length_b   1.000
_cell.length_c   1.000
_cell.angle_alpha   90.00
_cell.angle_beta   90.00
_cell.angle_gamma   90.00
#
_symmetry.space_group_name_H-M   'P 1'
#
loop_
_entity.id
_entity.type
_entity.pdbx_description
1 polymer ?
#
loop_
_entity_poly.entity_id
_entity_poly.type
_entity_poly.pdbx_seq_one_letter_code
_entity_poly.pdbx_strand_id
1 'polypeptide(L)'
;MGLKDQKELFNNMKQHVQEACIQHNLDVMRNITEHPPALLLMIYKQVKEKSPQLAAFNKDWATQAMIQQFAKNRKYNTCKKEAGIAAERANLVCALEEQDEDKEQAENTKDFAL
;
A
#
# COMPACT_ATOMS: atom_id res chain seq x y z
N MET A 1 19.59 -14.73 -24.92
CA MET A 1 18.12 -14.79 -24.73
C MET A 1 17.86 -15.52 -23.43
N GLY A 2 17.34 -14.86 -22.38
CA GLY A 2 17.08 -15.54 -21.09
C GLY A 2 16.60 -14.63 -19.96
N LEU A 3 16.94 -13.34 -19.99
CA LEU A 3 16.49 -12.38 -18.97
C LEU A 3 15.00 -12.06 -19.04
N LYS A 4 14.40 -12.09 -20.23
CA LYS A 4 13.00 -11.72 -20.44
C LYS A 4 12.05 -12.81 -19.93
N ASP A 5 12.33 -14.07 -20.26
CA ASP A 5 11.54 -15.22 -19.82
C ASP A 5 11.64 -15.42 -18.30
N GLN A 6 12.83 -15.19 -17.72
CA GLN A 6 13.03 -15.19 -16.27
C GLN A 6 12.23 -14.08 -15.57
N LYS A 7 12.14 -12.89 -16.19
CA LYS A 7 11.35 -11.78 -15.68
C LYS A 7 9.86 -12.09 -15.71
N GLU A 8 9.36 -12.68 -16.80
CA GLU A 8 7.96 -13.09 -16.91
C GLU A 8 7.61 -14.17 -15.90
N LEU A 9 8.48 -15.17 -15.74
CA LEU A 9 8.32 -16.22 -14.71
C LEU A 9 8.24 -15.63 -13.31
N PHE A 10 9.16 -14.72 -12.99
CA PHE A 10 9.18 -14.04 -11.70
C PHE A 10 7.92 -13.21 -11.45
N ASN A 11 7.46 -12.47 -12.46
CA ASN A 11 6.23 -11.68 -12.37
C ASN A 11 4.99 -12.56 -12.17
N ASN A 12 4.90 -13.70 -12.87
CA ASN A 12 3.81 -14.66 -12.68
C ASN A 12 3.80 -15.26 -11.27
N MET A 13 4.95 -15.70 -10.76
CA MET A 13 5.06 -16.19 -9.38
C MET A 13 4.62 -15.13 -8.38
N LYS A 14 5.08 -13.89 -8.56
CA LYS A 14 4.71 -12.76 -7.72
C LYS A 14 3.21 -12.50 -7.77
N GLN A 15 2.59 -12.54 -8.95
CA GLN A 15 1.16 -12.33 -9.11
C GLN A 15 0.35 -13.41 -8.37
N HIS A 16 0.71 -14.68 -8.50
CA HIS A 16 0.02 -15.77 -7.80
C HIS A 16 0.10 -15.62 -6.27
N VAL A 17 1.25 -15.19 -5.75
CA VAL A 17 1.41 -14.89 -4.31
C VAL A 17 0.48 -13.75 -3.88
N GLN A 18 0.38 -12.69 -4.69
CA GLN A 18 -0.49 -11.55 -4.39
C GLN A 18 -1.97 -11.94 -4.39
N GLU A 19 -2.39 -12.71 -5.39
CA GLU A 19 -3.76 -13.23 -5.47
C GLU A 19 -4.11 -14.08 -4.24
N ALA A 20 -3.23 -14.99 -3.83
CA ALA A 20 -3.43 -15.81 -2.64
C ALA A 20 -3.53 -14.95 -1.37
N CYS A 21 -2.66 -13.94 -1.20
CA CYS A 21 -2.73 -13.03 -0.07
C CYS A 21 -4.05 -12.25 -0.01
N ILE A 22 -4.56 -11.81 -1.17
CA ILE A 22 -5.83 -11.07 -1.26
C ILE A 22 -7.01 -11.99 -0.97
N GLN A 23 -7.04 -13.19 -1.54
CA GLN A 23 -8.13 -14.15 -1.34
C GLN A 23 -8.29 -14.60 0.12
N HIS A 24 -7.17 -14.77 0.84
CA HIS A 24 -7.16 -15.11 2.26
C HIS A 24 -7.24 -13.91 3.20
N ASN A 25 -7.49 -12.70 2.68
CA ASN A 25 -7.57 -11.46 3.45
C ASN A 25 -6.38 -11.24 4.40
N LEU A 26 -5.16 -11.50 3.91
CA LEU A 26 -3.96 -11.30 4.71
C LEU A 26 -3.85 -9.83 5.13
N ASP A 27 -3.89 -9.57 6.44
CA ASP A 27 -3.65 -8.25 7.00
C ASP A 27 -2.20 -7.83 6.77
N VAL A 28 -2.00 -6.94 5.81
CA VAL A 28 -0.69 -6.42 5.40
C VAL A 28 -0.13 -5.36 6.36
N MET A 29 -0.93 -4.89 7.32
CA MET A 29 -0.46 -3.94 8.33
C MET A 29 0.24 -4.63 9.50
N ARG A 30 -0.09 -5.90 9.74
CA ARG A 30 0.51 -6.76 10.76
C ARG A 30 1.76 -7.45 10.25
N ASN A 31 2.64 -7.83 11.18
CA ASN A 31 3.80 -8.64 10.82
C ASN A 31 3.34 -10.04 10.42
N ILE A 32 4.02 -10.63 9.44
CA ILE A 32 3.72 -12.00 8.96
C ILE A 32 3.80 -13.02 10.10
N THR A 33 4.65 -12.79 11.10
CA THR A 33 4.79 -13.64 12.30
C THR A 33 3.60 -13.58 13.25
N GLU A 34 2.77 -12.54 13.17
CA GLU A 34 1.59 -12.34 14.03
C GLU A 34 0.34 -13.02 13.46
N HIS A 35 0.42 -13.51 12.22
CA HIS A 35 -0.68 -14.21 11.57
C HIS A 35 -0.82 -15.64 12.08
N PRO A 36 -2.05 -16.18 12.15
CA PRO A 36 -2.28 -17.57 12.51
C PRO A 36 -1.47 -18.51 11.59
N PRO A 37 -0.74 -19.50 12.14
CA PRO A 37 0.01 -20.45 11.34
C PRO A 37 -0.84 -21.18 10.30
N ALA A 38 -2.10 -21.46 10.64
CA ALA A 38 -3.07 -22.09 9.74
C ALA A 38 -3.35 -21.23 8.48
N LEU A 39 -3.47 -19.92 8.64
CA LEU A 39 -3.71 -18.99 7.53
C LEU A 39 -2.50 -18.94 6.60
N LEU A 40 -1.29 -18.88 7.16
CA LEU A 40 -0.06 -18.91 6.38
C LEU A 40 0.08 -20.23 5.62
N LEU A 41 -0.23 -21.37 6.25
CA LEU A 41 -0.22 -22.68 5.60
C LEU A 41 -1.21 -22.76 4.43
N MET A 42 -2.41 -22.19 4.55
CA MET A 42 -3.37 -22.13 3.44
C MET A 42 -2.83 -21.33 2.26
N ILE A 43 -2.22 -20.16 2.53
CA ILE A 43 -1.58 -19.35 1.49
C ILE A 43 -0.44 -20.12 0.83
N TYR A 44 0.45 -20.74 1.61
CA TYR A 44 1.56 -21.52 1.07
C TYR A 44 1.09 -22.68 0.21
N LYS A 45 0.07 -23.42 0.65
CA LYS A 45 -0.48 -24.55 -0.11
C LYS A 45 -1.04 -24.09 -1.45
N GLN A 46 -1.85 -23.03 -1.44
CA GLN A 46 -2.43 -22.49 -2.66
C GLN A 46 -1.38 -21.95 -3.64
N VAL A 47 -0.36 -21.25 -3.12
CA VAL A 47 0.73 -20.73 -3.96
C VAL A 47 1.51 -21.88 -4.61
N LYS A 48 1.74 -23.00 -3.88
CA LYS A 48 2.39 -24.19 -4.45
C LYS A 48 1.56 -24.83 -5.55
N GLU A 49 0.23 -24.88 -5.39
CA GLU A 49 -0.68 -25.41 -6.41
C GLU A 49 -0.66 -24.56 -7.69
N LYS A 50 -0.65 -23.23 -7.56
CA LYS A 50 -0.61 -22.31 -8.73
C LYS A 50 0.78 -22.14 -9.35
N SER A 51 1.83 -22.20 -8.54
CA SER A 51 3.22 -21.99 -8.94
C SER A 51 4.10 -23.10 -8.37
N PRO A 52 4.14 -24.27 -9.01
CA PRO A 52 4.96 -25.40 -8.55
C PRO A 52 6.47 -25.06 -8.52
N GLN A 53 6.91 -24.06 -9.29
CA GLN A 53 8.27 -23.53 -9.25
C GLN A 53 8.64 -23.00 -7.86
N LEU A 54 7.68 -22.43 -7.12
CA LEU A 54 7.91 -21.94 -5.76
C LEU A 54 8.07 -23.09 -4.75
N ALA A 55 7.52 -24.27 -5.06
CA ALA A 55 7.68 -25.47 -4.22
C ALA A 55 9.10 -26.05 -4.25
N ALA A 56 9.89 -25.70 -5.27
CA ALA A 56 11.28 -26.14 -5.39
C ALA A 56 12.22 -25.45 -4.37
N PHE A 57 11.78 -24.35 -3.76
CA PHE A 57 12.57 -23.62 -2.77
C PHE A 57 12.38 -24.20 -1.37
N ASN A 58 13.49 -24.57 -0.72
CA ASN A 58 13.49 -25.16 0.61
C ASN A 58 12.75 -24.30 1.65
N LYS A 59 11.94 -24.93 2.50
CA LYS A 59 11.21 -24.26 3.59
C LYS A 59 10.34 -23.07 3.15
N ASP A 60 9.96 -22.99 1.88
CA ASP A 60 9.10 -21.93 1.34
C ASP A 60 9.66 -20.51 1.51
N TRP A 61 10.99 -20.37 1.63
CA TRP A 61 11.64 -19.07 1.88
C TRP A 61 11.31 -18.05 0.79
N ALA A 62 11.23 -18.50 -0.47
CA ALA A 62 10.92 -17.65 -1.62
C ALA A 62 9.49 -17.09 -1.52
N THR A 63 8.53 -17.94 -1.18
CA THR A 63 7.14 -17.53 -0.97
C THR A 63 7.03 -16.58 0.21
N GLN A 64 7.71 -16.86 1.32
CA GLN A 64 7.74 -15.98 2.49
C GLN A 64 8.33 -14.59 2.15
N ALA A 65 9.42 -14.54 1.39
CA ALA A 65 10.03 -13.28 0.95
C ALA A 65 9.09 -12.48 0.03
N MET A 66 8.38 -13.15 -0.89
CA MET A 66 7.40 -12.50 -1.76
C MET A 66 6.22 -11.92 -0.97
N ILE A 67 5.70 -12.64 0.03
CA ILE A 67 4.64 -12.16 0.92
C ILE A 67 5.13 -10.94 1.73
N GLN A 68 6.34 -11.00 2.29
CA GLN A 68 6.98 -9.87 2.98
C GLN A 68 7.09 -8.63 2.09
N GLN A 69 7.55 -8.81 0.85
CA GLN A 69 7.68 -7.71 -0.10
C GLN A 69 6.31 -7.12 -0.46
N PHE A 70 5.29 -7.97 -0.62
CA PHE A 70 3.92 -7.52 -0.87
C PHE A 70 3.38 -6.68 0.30
N ALA A 71 3.53 -7.15 1.54
CA ALA A 71 3.08 -6.43 2.73
C ALA A 71 3.78 -5.08 2.87
N LYS A 72 5.11 -5.05 2.72
CA LYS A 72 5.91 -3.80 2.75
C LYS A 72 5.46 -2.80 1.70
N ASN A 73 5.30 -3.23 0.45
CA ASN A 73 4.86 -2.36 -0.64
C ASN A 73 3.45 -1.81 -0.40
N ARG A 74 2.55 -2.64 0.13
CA ARG A 74 1.18 -2.22 0.41
C ARG A 74 1.12 -1.22 1.55
N LYS A 75 1.86 -1.46 2.64
CA LYS A 75 2.02 -0.51 3.75
C LYS A 75 2.56 0.83 3.26
N TYR A 76 3.65 0.82 2.49
CA TYR A 76 4.24 2.03 1.92
C TYR A 76 3.24 2.80 1.04
N ASN A 77 2.50 2.10 0.17
CA ASN A 77 1.51 2.73 -0.70
C ASN A 77 0.34 3.31 0.09
N THR A 78 -0.10 2.66 1.17
CA THR A 78 -1.15 3.19 2.05
C THR A 78 -0.67 4.45 2.76
N CYS A 79 0.50 4.42 3.42
CA CYS A 79 1.04 5.59 4.10
C CYS A 79 1.29 6.76 3.14
N LYS A 80 1.77 6.48 1.91
CA LYS A 80 1.97 7.53 0.90
C LYS A 80 0.64 8.15 0.45
N LYS A 81 -0.41 7.35 0.29
CA LYS A 81 -1.75 7.85 -0.05
C LYS A 81 -2.33 8.70 1.08
N GLU A 82 -2.22 8.23 2.32
CA GLU A 82 -2.67 8.96 3.50
C GLU A 82 -1.94 10.30 3.64
N ALA A 83 -0.62 10.31 3.44
CA ALA A 83 0.18 11.53 3.45
C ALA A 83 -0.23 12.51 2.33
N GLY A 84 -0.51 12.00 1.13
CA GLY A 84 -1.01 12.82 0.02
C GLY A 84 -2.36 13.47 0.34
N ILE A 85 -3.30 12.69 0.89
CA ILE A 85 -4.62 13.19 1.30
C ILE A 85 -4.49 14.22 2.44
N ALA A 86 -3.60 13.98 3.41
CA ALA A 86 -3.35 14.91 4.50
C ALA A 86 -2.76 16.24 3.99
N ALA A 87 -1.83 16.19 3.04
CA ALA A 87 -1.25 17.38 2.42
C ALA A 87 -2.29 18.18 1.63
N GLU A 88 -3.16 17.51 0.87
CA GLU A 88 -4.25 18.16 0.13
C GLU A 88 -5.26 18.82 1.08
N ARG A 89 -5.61 18.15 2.18
CA ARG A 89 -6.47 18.73 3.23
C ARG A 89 -5.83 19.94 3.89
N ALA A 90 -4.53 19.88 4.21
CA ALA A 90 -3.82 21.02 4.80
C ALA A 90 -3.81 22.23 3.86
N ASN A 91 -3.57 22.02 2.56
CA ASN A 91 -3.63 23.09 1.57
C ASN A 91 -5.02 23.73 1.47
N LEU A 92 -6.10 22.93 1.53
CA LEU A 92 -7.47 23.46 1.54
C LEU A 92 -7.78 24.27 2.81
N VAL A 93 -7.25 23.86 3.97
CA VAL A 93 -7.43 24.60 5.23
C VAL A 93 -6.68 25.93 5.18
N CYS A 94 -5.40 25.93 4.77
CA CYS A 94 -4.64 27.18 4.62
C CYS A 94 -5.29 28.14 3.61
N ALA A 95 -5.79 27.62 2.48
CA ALA A 95 -6.45 28.44 1.47
C ALA A 95 -7.80 29.03 1.94
N LEU A 96 -8.44 28.43 2.95
CA LEU A 96 -9.65 28.97 3.58
C LEU A 96 -9.30 30.01 4.65
N GLU A 97 -8.24 29.79 5.42
CA GLU A 97 -7.75 30.76 6.41
C GLU A 97 -7.27 32.06 5.74
N GLU A 98 -6.62 31.99 4.57
CA GLU A 98 -6.25 33.17 3.77
C GLU A 98 -7.47 33.97 3.25
N GLN A 99 -8.65 33.35 3.08
CA GLN A 99 -9.85 34.05 2.61
C GLN A 99 -10.63 34.80 3.69
N ASP A 100 -10.39 34.50 4.97
CA ASP A 100 -11.05 35.20 6.08
C ASP A 100 -10.29 36.48 6.49
N GLU A 101 -8.98 36.59 6.22
CA GLU A 101 -8.21 37.83 6.49
C GLU A 101 -8.54 38.99 5.53
N ASP A 102 -8.98 38.70 4.30
CA ASP A 102 -9.34 39.72 3.30
C ASP A 102 -10.73 40.37 3.53
N LYS A 103 -11.58 39.81 4.39
CA LYS A 103 -12.91 40.39 4.69
C LYS A 103 -12.91 41.41 5.82
N GLU A 104 -11.87 41.44 6.66
CA GLU A 104 -11.82 42.33 7.83
C GLU A 104 -11.27 43.74 7.52
N GLN A 105 -10.74 43.97 6.31
CA GLN A 105 -10.26 45.31 5.90
C GLN A 105 -11.29 46.17 5.16
N ALA A 106 -12.43 45.60 4.76
CA ALA A 106 -13.43 46.31 3.93
C ALA A 106 -14.47 47.12 4.74
N GLU A 107 -14.59 46.93 6.06
CA GLU A 107 -15.59 47.65 6.87
C GLU A 107 -15.07 48.93 7.56
N ASN A 108 -13.75 49.18 7.60
CA ASN A 108 -13.21 50.32 8.36
C ASN A 108 -12.95 51.61 7.54
N THR A 109 -13.39 51.68 6.28
CA THR A 109 -13.18 52.87 5.41
C THR A 109 -14.44 53.68 5.12
N LYS A 110 -15.59 53.35 5.71
CA LYS A 110 -16.85 54.08 5.46
C LYS A 110 -17.16 55.24 6.42
N ASP A 111 -16.33 55.49 7.46
CA ASP A 111 -16.63 56.50 8.48
C ASP A 111 -15.82 57.81 8.37
N PHE A 112 -15.08 58.04 7.28
CA PHE A 112 -14.22 59.23 7.13
C PHE A 112 -14.42 59.97 5.80
N ALA A 113 -15.65 60.35 5.51
CA ALA A 113 -15.94 61.40 4.52
C ALA A 113 -17.26 62.10 4.88
N LEU A 114 -17.15 63.08 5.79
CA LEU A 114 -18.20 64.05 6.11
C LEU A 114 -17.67 65.45 5.79
#